data_AF-A0A382WHI2-F1
#
_entry.id   AF-A0A382WHI2-F1
#
_cell.length_a   1.000
_cell.length_b   1.000
_cell.length_c   1.000
_cell.angle_alpha   90.00
_cell.angle_beta   90.00
_cell.angle_gamma   90.00
#
_symmetry.space_group_name_H-M   'P 1'
#
loop_
_entity.id
_entity.type
_entity.pdbx_description
1 polymer ?
#
loop_
_entity_poly.entity_id
_entity_poly.type
_entity_poly.pdbx_seq_one_letter_code
_entity_poly.pdbx_strand_id
1 'polypeptide(L)'
;MKNVLKICIAQISTLFVLLMIIAVVGQIYTFSNPGYENLDVIPDRQIGWRLVPNSLFTYTGYHWYQNEFNTQIKVNSLGFRDKERTIEKQNNVTRMAVMGDSFVTAHEVSFDKTPSQLLEQYLNG
;
A
#
# COMPACT_ATOMS: atom_id res chain seq x y z
N MET A 1 -31.95 2.66 48.09
CA MET A 1 -30.53 2.35 47.78
C MET A 1 -30.32 1.06 47.00
N LYS A 2 -30.73 -0.13 47.49
CA LYS A 2 -30.48 -1.42 46.80
C LYS A 2 -31.04 -1.51 45.36
N ASN A 3 -32.23 -0.97 45.11
CA ASN A 3 -32.84 -1.01 43.76
C ASN A 3 -32.15 -0.07 42.77
N VAL A 4 -31.71 1.11 43.24
CA VAL A 4 -30.94 2.06 42.42
C VAL A 4 -29.60 1.44 42.02
N LEU A 5 -28.90 0.80 42.96
CA LEU A 5 -27.64 0.10 42.67
C LEU A 5 -27.82 -1.02 41.62
N LYS A 6 -28.90 -1.82 41.73
CA LYS A 6 -29.22 -2.86 40.74
C LYS A 6 -29.45 -2.28 39.34
N ILE A 7 -30.16 -1.15 39.24
CA ILE A 7 -30.40 -0.47 37.97
C ILE A 7 -29.09 0.05 37.39
N CYS A 8 -28.24 0.71 38.20
CA CYS A 8 -26.93 1.18 37.75
C CYS A 8 -26.05 0.04 37.24
N ILE A 9 -25.98 -1.08 37.96
CA ILE A 9 -25.22 -2.27 37.53
C ILE A 9 -25.76 -2.80 36.20
N ALA A 10 -27.08 -2.93 36.06
CA ALA A 10 -27.69 -3.40 34.81
C ALA A 10 -27.35 -2.49 33.63
N GLN A 11 -27.45 -1.16 33.81
CA GLN A 11 -27.13 -0.18 32.76
C GLN A 11 -25.64 -0.22 32.36
N ILE A 12 -24.74 -0.33 33.34
CA ILE A 12 -23.30 -0.47 33.08
C ILE A 12 -23.00 -1.76 32.33
N SER A 13 -23.60 -2.88 32.74
CA SER A 13 -23.44 -4.16 32.05
C SER A 13 -23.97 -4.10 30.62
N THR A 14 -25.14 -3.49 30.40
CA THR A 14 -25.68 -3.30 29.04
C THR A 14 -24.76 -2.45 28.19
N LEU A 15 -24.26 -1.33 28.71
CA LEU A 15 -23.33 -0.46 27.99
C LEU A 15 -22.03 -1.21 27.66
N PHE A 16 -21.49 -1.97 28.60
CA PHE A 16 -20.28 -2.76 28.39
C PHE A 16 -20.47 -3.81 27.27
N VAL A 17 -21.59 -4.54 27.30
CA VAL A 17 -21.92 -5.50 26.24
C VAL A 17 -22.06 -4.81 24.89
N LEU A 18 -22.73 -3.66 24.82
CA LEU A 18 -22.87 -2.90 23.58
C LEU A 18 -21.52 -2.44 23.02
N LEU A 19 -20.64 -1.90 23.87
CA LEU A 19 -19.30 -1.48 23.46
C LEU A 19 -18.45 -2.67 22.99
N MET A 20 -18.59 -3.83 23.64
CA MET A 20 -17.89 -5.04 23.22
C MET A 20 -18.37 -5.53 21.86
N ILE A 21 -19.69 -5.48 21.58
CA ILE A 21 -20.24 -5.78 20.26
C ILE A 21 -19.68 -4.81 19.21
N ILE A 22 -19.70 -3.50 19.48
CA ILE A 22 -19.17 -2.49 18.55
C ILE A 22 -17.69 -2.75 18.27
N ALA A 23 -16.90 -3.06 19.29
CA ALA A 23 -15.48 -3.37 19.12
C ALA A 23 -15.25 -4.62 18.27
N VAL A 24 -15.98 -5.71 18.54
CA VAL A 24 -15.87 -6.97 17.78
C VAL A 24 -16.31 -6.77 16.33
N VAL A 25 -17.45 -6.13 16.09
CA VAL A 25 -17.94 -5.84 14.74
C VAL A 25 -16.96 -4.92 14.01
N GLY A 26 -16.44 -3.90 14.68
CA GLY A 26 -15.42 -3.00 14.14
C GLY A 26 -14.17 -3.75 13.73
N GLN A 27 -13.66 -4.66 14.57
CA GLN A 27 -12.49 -5.49 14.25
C GLN A 27 -12.74 -6.38 13.03
N ILE A 28 -13.89 -7.06 12.98
CA ILE A 28 -14.28 -7.89 11.82
C ILE A 28 -14.33 -7.04 10.56
N TYR A 29 -14.97 -5.88 10.62
CA TYR A 29 -15.06 -4.97 9.48
C TYR A 29 -13.69 -4.49 8.99
N THR A 30 -12.81 -4.07 9.91
CA THR A 30 -11.45 -3.62 9.55
C THR A 30 -10.57 -4.74 9.01
N PHE A 31 -10.75 -5.97 9.52
CA PHE A 31 -10.02 -7.14 9.01
C PHE A 31 -10.47 -7.50 7.59
N SER A 32 -11.77 -7.41 7.32
CA SER A 32 -12.34 -7.67 5.99
C SER A 32 -12.11 -6.51 5.00
N ASN A 33 -11.90 -5.29 5.48
CA ASN A 33 -11.68 -4.09 4.67
C ASN A 33 -10.41 -3.37 5.17
N PRO A 34 -9.22 -3.96 4.97
CA PRO A 34 -8.00 -3.31 5.39
C PRO A 34 -7.85 -1.97 4.66
N GLY A 35 -7.60 -0.90 5.42
CA GLY A 35 -7.19 0.37 4.82
C GLY A 35 -5.85 0.16 4.13
N TYR A 36 -5.78 0.39 2.82
CA TYR A 36 -4.54 0.27 2.03
C TYR A 36 -3.61 1.48 2.20
N GLU A 37 -3.74 2.24 3.30
CA GLU A 37 -2.80 3.30 3.66
C GLU A 37 -1.47 2.66 4.06
N ASN A 38 -0.64 2.40 3.05
CA ASN A 38 0.73 1.97 3.22
C ASN A 38 1.61 3.22 3.14
N LEU A 39 2.61 3.29 4.02
CA LEU A 39 3.70 4.25 3.87
C LEU A 39 4.57 3.77 2.70
N ASP A 40 4.22 4.18 1.48
CA ASP A 40 4.90 3.82 0.25
C ASP A 40 6.10 4.73 -0.06
N VAL A 41 6.12 5.92 0.53
CA VAL A 41 7.20 6.91 0.41
C VAL A 41 7.78 7.32 1.76
N ILE A 42 9.09 7.56 1.78
CA ILE A 42 9.84 8.10 2.92
C ILE A 42 10.59 9.37 2.53
N PRO A 43 10.80 10.30 3.49
CA PRO A 43 11.58 11.50 3.23
C PRO A 43 13.02 11.17 2.84
N ASP A 44 13.54 11.91 1.87
CA ASP A 44 14.95 11.86 1.46
C ASP A 44 15.52 13.28 1.42
N ARG A 45 16.72 13.47 1.96
CA ARG A 45 17.33 14.81 2.06
C ARG A 45 17.74 15.39 0.70
N GLN A 46 18.06 14.54 -0.27
CA GLN A 46 18.56 14.97 -1.58
C GLN A 46 17.43 15.12 -2.60
N ILE A 47 16.48 14.18 -2.61
CA ILE A 47 15.40 14.13 -3.61
C ILE A 47 14.01 14.43 -3.03
N GLY A 48 13.92 14.79 -1.75
CA GLY A 48 12.68 15.11 -1.05
C GLY A 48 11.93 13.86 -0.58
N TRP A 49 11.57 12.99 -1.52
CA TRP A 49 10.83 11.76 -1.26
C TRP A 49 11.39 10.61 -2.10
N ARG A 50 11.34 9.40 -1.55
CA ARG A 50 11.67 8.17 -2.26
C ARG A 50 10.78 7.02 -1.82
N LEU A 51 10.62 6.02 -2.69
CA LEU A 51 9.89 4.81 -2.33
C LEU A 51 10.62 4.05 -1.21
N VAL A 52 9.85 3.38 -0.35
CA VAL A 52 10.40 2.52 0.70
C VAL A 52 11.09 1.31 0.07
N PRO A 53 12.41 1.12 0.22
CA PRO A 53 13.10 -0.02 -0.38
C PRO A 53 12.60 -1.35 0.19
N ASN A 54 12.59 -2.38 -0.65
CA ASN A 54 12.14 -3.73 -0.31
C ASN A 54 10.67 -3.80 0.16
N SER A 55 9.85 -2.78 -0.09
CA SER A 55 8.43 -2.81 0.26
C SER A 55 7.63 -3.66 -0.71
N LEU A 56 6.65 -4.38 -0.18
CA LEU A 56 5.62 -5.09 -0.93
C LEU A 56 4.26 -4.68 -0.38
N PHE A 57 3.44 -4.05 -1.21
CA PHE A 57 2.12 -3.59 -0.81
C PHE A 57 1.13 -3.65 -1.96
N THR A 58 -0.15 -3.56 -1.62
CA THR A 58 -1.23 -3.45 -2.59
C THR A 58 -1.64 -2.00 -2.71
N TYR A 59 -1.66 -1.48 -3.93
CA TYR A 59 -2.13 -0.15 -4.27
C TYR A 59 -3.50 -0.22 -4.93
N THR A 60 -4.44 0.51 -4.37
CA THR A 60 -5.84 0.61 -4.83
C THR A 60 -6.25 2.06 -5.10
N GLY A 61 -5.29 3.00 -5.06
CA GLY A 61 -5.59 4.44 -5.01
C GLY A 61 -6.43 4.78 -3.77
N TYR A 62 -7.42 5.65 -3.96
CA TYR A 62 -8.43 5.95 -2.93
C TYR A 62 -9.45 4.81 -2.79
N HIS A 63 -10.16 4.78 -1.65
CA HIS A 63 -11.15 3.72 -1.33
C HIS A 63 -12.19 3.46 -2.44
N TRP A 64 -12.54 4.46 -3.25
CA TRP A 64 -13.51 4.31 -4.34
C TRP A 64 -12.96 3.53 -5.55
N TYR A 65 -11.64 3.46 -5.75
CA TYR A 65 -11.02 2.80 -6.91
C TYR A 65 -10.64 1.34 -6.64
N GLN A 66 -10.79 0.86 -5.41
CA GLN A 66 -10.41 -0.50 -5.02
C GLN A 66 -11.13 -1.59 -5.85
N ASN A 67 -12.34 -1.32 -6.33
CA ASN A 67 -13.08 -2.24 -7.19
C ASN A 67 -12.70 -2.13 -8.68
N GLU A 68 -12.01 -1.06 -9.08
CA GLU A 68 -11.56 -0.83 -10.45
C GLU A 68 -10.18 -1.41 -10.69
N PHE A 69 -9.26 -1.23 -9.74
CA PHE A 69 -7.94 -1.83 -9.79
C PHE A 69 -7.42 -2.19 -8.39
N ASN A 70 -6.58 -3.22 -8.38
CA ASN A 70 -5.86 -3.66 -7.21
C ASN A 70 -4.53 -4.21 -7.72
N THR A 71 -3.47 -3.43 -7.53
CA THR A 71 -2.16 -3.75 -8.10
C THR A 71 -1.17 -3.99 -6.98
N GLN A 72 -0.47 -5.11 -7.04
CA GLN A 72 0.66 -5.36 -6.15
C GLN A 72 1.87 -4.56 -6.62
N ILE A 73 2.39 -3.71 -5.74
CA ILE A 73 3.59 -2.91 -5.94
C ILE A 73 4.74 -3.54 -5.17
N LYS A 74 5.83 -3.81 -5.89
CA LYS A 74 7.10 -4.23 -5.32
C LYS A 74 8.15 -3.18 -5.61
N VAL A 75 8.82 -2.71 -4.58
CA VAL A 75 9.94 -1.79 -4.66
C VAL A 75 11.22 -2.58 -4.40
N ASN A 76 12.19 -2.44 -5.29
CA ASN A 76 13.46 -3.15 -5.19
C ASN A 76 14.35 -2.60 -4.06
N SER A 77 15.48 -3.26 -3.81
CA SER A 77 16.45 -2.86 -2.78
C SER A 77 17.04 -1.46 -2.97
N LEU A 78 16.96 -0.93 -4.19
CA LEU A 78 17.44 0.40 -4.56
C LEU A 78 16.36 1.50 -4.46
N GLY A 79 15.12 1.15 -4.10
CA GLY A 79 14.03 2.12 -3.96
C GLY A 79 13.32 2.47 -5.28
N PHE A 80 13.36 1.59 -6.28
CA PHE A 80 12.62 1.75 -7.54
C PHE A 80 11.54 0.69 -7.69
N ARG A 81 10.42 1.04 -8.33
CA ARG A 81 9.47 0.04 -8.85
C ARG A 81 10.04 -0.60 -10.12
N ASP A 82 11.02 -1.47 -9.94
CA ASP A 82 11.68 -2.24 -10.99
C ASP A 82 12.07 -3.62 -10.46
N LYS A 83 12.58 -4.50 -11.32
CA LYS A 83 13.31 -5.68 -10.88
C LYS A 83 14.58 -5.29 -10.14
N GLU A 84 15.17 -6.23 -9.41
CA GLU A 84 16.49 -6.00 -8.80
C GLU A 84 17.52 -5.74 -9.90
N ARG A 85 18.34 -4.70 -9.69
CA ARG A 85 19.43 -4.30 -10.60
C ARG A 85 20.70 -4.15 -9.79
N THR A 86 21.84 -4.50 -10.37
CA THR A 86 23.14 -4.19 -9.76
C THR A 86 23.47 -2.71 -9.93
N ILE A 87 24.12 -2.09 -8.94
CA ILE A 87 24.58 -0.69 -9.06
C ILE A 87 25.63 -0.60 -10.18
N GLU A 88 26.62 -1.48 -10.16
CA GLU A 88 27.63 -1.55 -11.22
C GLU A 88 27.01 -1.99 -12.54
N LYS A 89 27.30 -1.22 -13.60
CA LYS A 89 26.81 -1.51 -14.95
C LYS A 89 27.60 -2.67 -15.54
N GLN A 90 26.88 -3.71 -15.98
CA GLN A 90 27.49 -4.83 -16.70
C GLN A 90 28.02 -4.37 -18.07
N ASN A 91 28.98 -5.10 -18.61
CA ASN A 91 29.48 -4.83 -19.95
C ASN A 91 28.40 -5.16 -21.00
N ASN A 92 28.41 -4.44 -22.12
CA ASN A 92 27.53 -4.66 -23.27
C ASN A 92 26.02 -4.58 -23.00
N VAL A 93 25.59 -3.94 -21.90
CA VAL A 93 24.17 -3.62 -21.67
C VAL A 93 23.91 -2.13 -21.82
N THR A 94 22.74 -1.78 -22.35
CA THR A 94 22.20 -0.42 -22.28
C THR A 94 21.31 -0.32 -21.05
N ARG A 95 21.57 0.68 -20.19
CA ARG A 95 20.70 1.00 -19.05
C ARG A 95 19.97 2.29 -19.33
N MET A 96 18.68 2.30 -19.09
CA MET A 96 17.83 3.47 -19.18
C MET A 96 17.22 3.74 -17.81
N ALA A 97 17.31 4.98 -17.36
CA ALA A 97 16.54 5.48 -16.24
C ALA A 97 15.40 6.32 -16.81
N VAL A 98 14.17 5.97 -16.48
CA VAL A 98 12.97 6.70 -16.93
C VAL A 98 12.51 7.55 -15.76
N MET A 99 12.46 8.87 -15.97
CA MET A 99 11.97 9.84 -14.99
C MET A 99 10.68 10.46 -15.49
N GLY A 100 9.72 10.62 -14.60
CA GLY A 100 8.45 11.27 -14.86
C GLY A 100 7.62 11.32 -13.60
N ASP A 101 6.31 11.32 -13.78
CA ASP A 101 5.32 11.43 -12.72
C ASP A 101 4.56 10.09 -12.53
N SER A 102 3.30 10.18 -12.13
CA SER A 102 2.40 9.04 -11.97
C SER A 102 2.29 8.17 -13.23
N PHE A 103 2.45 8.72 -14.44
CA PHE A 103 2.39 7.93 -15.67
C PHE A 103 3.60 7.01 -15.86
N VAL A 104 4.76 7.40 -15.35
CA VAL A 104 5.95 6.54 -15.37
C VAL A 104 5.88 5.51 -14.25
N THR A 105 5.47 5.93 -13.05
CA THR A 105 5.35 5.02 -11.90
C THR A 105 4.22 4.00 -12.10
N ALA A 106 3.13 4.41 -12.75
CA ALA A 106 2.06 3.58 -13.29
C ALA A 106 1.43 2.61 -12.26
N HIS A 107 1.18 3.06 -11.03
CA HIS A 107 0.72 2.23 -9.91
C HIS A 107 -0.57 1.45 -10.20
N GLU A 108 -1.40 1.98 -11.08
CA GLU A 108 -2.73 1.47 -11.44
C GLU A 108 -2.66 0.24 -12.37
N VAL A 109 -1.51 -0.06 -12.97
CA VAL A 109 -1.35 -1.22 -13.88
C VAL A 109 -0.30 -2.21 -13.38
N SER A 110 -0.42 -3.47 -13.83
CA SER A 110 0.55 -4.52 -13.51
C SER A 110 1.96 -4.14 -13.98
N PHE A 111 2.98 -4.60 -13.23
CA PHE A 111 4.37 -4.18 -13.42
C PHE A 111 4.87 -4.38 -14.87
N ASP A 112 4.55 -5.53 -15.46
CA ASP A 112 4.88 -5.91 -16.84
C ASP A 112 4.24 -5.03 -17.91
N LYS A 113 3.17 -4.30 -17.56
CA LYS A 113 2.45 -3.37 -18.45
C LYS A 113 2.82 -1.91 -18.23
N THR A 114 3.75 -1.62 -17.32
CA THR A 114 4.23 -0.25 -17.12
C THR A 114 5.01 0.23 -18.36
N PRO A 115 4.99 1.54 -18.69
CA PRO A 115 5.65 2.05 -19.89
C PRO A 115 7.14 1.70 -19.96
N SER A 116 7.85 1.73 -18.84
CA SER A 116 9.26 1.37 -18.76
C SER A 116 9.53 -0.10 -19.06
N GLN A 117 8.66 -1.01 -18.59
CA GLN A 117 8.84 -2.45 -18.84
C GLN A 117 8.46 -2.82 -20.28
N LEU A 118 7.40 -2.22 -20.82
CA LEU A 118 7.04 -2.37 -22.23
C LEU A 118 8.15 -1.83 -23.14
N LEU A 119 8.74 -0.68 -22.81
CA LEU A 119 9.89 -0.14 -23.54
C LEU A 119 11.11 -1.07 -23.49
N GLU A 120 11.45 -1.60 -22.30
CA GLU A 120 12.54 -2.59 -22.18
C GLU A 120 12.26 -3.84 -23.02
N GLN A 121 11.01 -4.31 -23.09
CA GLN A 121 10.62 -5.43 -23.94
C GLN A 121 10.76 -5.10 -25.43
N TYR A 122 10.28 -3.93 -25.88
CA TYR A 122 10.35 -3.53 -27.29
C TYR A 122 11.79 -3.31 -27.78
N LEU A 123 12.72 -2.93 -26.91
CA LEU A 123 14.12 -2.71 -27.27
C LEU A 123 14.96 -4.00 -27.22
N ASN A 124 14.45 -5.07 -26.61
CA ASN A 124 15.11 -6.37 -26.51
C ASN A 124 14.43 -7.48 -27.34
N GLY A 125 13.29 -7.18 -27.98
CA GLY A 125 12.62 -8.05 -28.94
C GLY A 125 13.18 -7.88 -30.34
#